data_AF-A0A914H6R3-F1
#
_entry.id   AF-A0A914H6R3-F1
#
_cell.length_a   1.000
_cell.length_b   1.000
_cell.length_c   1.000
_cell.angle_alpha   90.00
_cell.angle_beta   90.00
_cell.angle_gamma   90.00
#
_symmetry.space_group_name_H-M   'P 1'
#
loop_
_entity.id
_entity.type
_entity.pdbx_description
1 polymer ?
#
loop_
_entity_poly.entity_id
_entity_poly.type
_entity_poly.pdbx_seq_one_letter_code
_entity_poly.pdbx_strand_id
1 'polypeptide(L)'
;MPTFLFLAAIYLLVAASTLLVTDASPPPNTNTKLGKGPSSSGKAEPNTDASPQTNTKLIPGNAETNAGLTPDNQWAPCPPSPARFITRPLHEPLIVQFIEGQLVNRTVLAVGPIPKINSGIFFFEVEILAKGSIVSIGLCTDKKQFLLKFGPASIGDVIGCGLNLAKKTKFYTLNKRRLEFTDSFVHSAADNWYPCVSLKNITDKIEANFGSKEFKFNLANERK
;
A
#
# COMPACT_ATOMS: atom_id res chain seq x y z
N MET A 1 14.86 -44.48 -6.88
CA MET A 1 13.45 -44.05 -6.99
C MET A 1 12.75 -43.94 -5.62
N PRO A 2 13.17 -43.05 -4.69
CA PRO A 2 12.38 -42.78 -3.46
C PRO A 2 11.76 -41.37 -3.41
N THR A 3 12.16 -40.45 -4.30
CA THR A 3 11.74 -39.04 -4.28
C THR A 3 10.30 -38.81 -4.73
N PHE A 4 9.78 -39.64 -5.64
CA PHE A 4 8.39 -39.54 -6.12
C PHE A 4 7.35 -39.91 -5.06
N LEU A 5 7.68 -40.84 -4.15
CA LEU A 5 6.80 -41.23 -3.05
C LEU A 5 6.68 -40.12 -1.99
N PHE A 6 7.76 -39.36 -1.78
CA PHE A 6 7.77 -38.24 -0.84
C PHE A 6 6.88 -37.07 -1.30
N LEU A 7 6.88 -36.75 -2.60
CA LEU A 7 6.03 -35.71 -3.17
C LEU A 7 4.55 -36.09 -3.15
N ALA A 8 4.21 -37.35 -3.40
CA ALA A 8 2.83 -37.83 -3.33
C ALA A 8 2.28 -37.80 -1.89
N ALA A 9 3.10 -38.14 -0.89
CA ALA A 9 2.70 -38.09 0.52
C ALA A 9 2.45 -36.65 1.02
N ILE A 10 3.27 -35.69 0.59
CA ILE A 10 3.08 -34.26 0.91
C ILE A 10 1.80 -33.73 0.27
N TYR A 11 1.50 -34.11 -0.98
CA TYR A 11 0.27 -33.68 -1.66
C TYR A 11 -0.98 -34.18 -0.95
N LEU A 12 -0.99 -35.44 -0.48
CA LEU A 12 -2.11 -36.01 0.27
C LEU A 12 -2.33 -35.32 1.64
N LEU A 13 -1.26 -34.95 2.33
CA LEU A 13 -1.36 -34.23 3.62
C LEU A 13 -1.93 -32.82 3.47
N VAL A 14 -1.58 -32.11 2.39
CA VAL A 14 -2.08 -30.76 2.10
C VAL A 14 -3.57 -30.81 1.70
N ALA A 15 -3.98 -31.81 0.92
CA ALA A 15 -5.38 -31.98 0.52
C ALA A 15 -6.31 -32.35 1.70
N ALA A 16 -5.81 -33.08 2.70
CA ALA A 16 -6.59 -33.41 3.90
C ALA A 16 -6.83 -32.18 4.81
N SER A 17 -5.96 -31.18 4.75
CA SER A 17 -6.01 -30.00 5.63
C SER A 17 -6.99 -28.91 5.14
N THR A 18 -7.42 -28.95 3.88
CA THR A 18 -8.40 -27.99 3.33
C THR A 18 -9.86 -28.43 3.51
N LEU A 19 -10.11 -29.65 4.00
CA LEU A 19 -11.46 -30.17 4.22
C LEU A 19 -11.99 -30.02 5.66
N LEU A 20 -11.22 -29.41 6.58
CA LEU A 20 -11.62 -29.17 7.96
C LEU A 20 -11.91 -27.69 8.23
N VAL A 21 -12.83 -27.11 7.45
CA VAL A 21 -13.55 -25.89 7.85
C VAL A 21 -15.03 -26.12 7.59
N THR A 22 -15.69 -26.77 8.54
CA THR A 22 -17.16 -26.85 8.62
C THR A 22 -17.67 -25.81 9.59
N ASP A 23 -18.39 -24.85 8.99
CA ASP A 23 -19.62 -24.20 9.43
C ASP A 23 -19.76 -23.67 10.87
N ALA A 24 -19.93 -22.35 10.96
CA ALA A 24 -20.85 -21.71 11.90
C ALA A 24 -21.18 -20.29 11.40
N SER A 25 -22.23 -20.16 10.59
CA SER A 25 -22.88 -18.85 10.35
C SER A 25 -23.84 -18.50 11.50
N PRO A 26 -23.84 -17.27 12.05
CA PRO A 26 -24.91 -16.79 12.92
C PRO A 26 -26.11 -16.27 12.10
N PRO A 27 -27.34 -16.34 12.64
CA PRO A 27 -28.57 -16.10 11.87
C PRO A 27 -28.87 -14.62 11.62
N PRO A 28 -29.68 -14.29 10.60
CA PRO A 28 -30.05 -12.91 10.26
C PRO A 28 -31.15 -12.38 11.18
N ASN A 29 -30.94 -11.20 11.75
CA ASN A 29 -31.99 -10.45 12.45
C ASN A 29 -32.76 -9.58 11.46
N THR A 30 -34.01 -9.97 11.21
CA THR A 30 -35.00 -9.14 10.52
C THR A 30 -35.67 -8.22 11.54
N ASN A 31 -35.77 -6.93 11.24
CA ASN A 31 -36.83 -6.06 11.78
C ASN A 31 -37.07 -4.87 10.83
N THR A 32 -38.10 -5.06 10.02
CA THR A 32 -38.79 -4.03 9.23
C THR A 32 -39.55 -3.08 10.16
N LYS A 33 -39.34 -1.76 10.06
CA LYS A 33 -40.38 -0.81 10.45
C LYS A 33 -40.43 0.41 9.53
N LEU A 34 -41.53 0.44 8.80
CA LEU A 34 -42.05 1.48 7.93
C LEU A 34 -42.61 2.67 8.75
N GLY A 35 -42.34 3.89 8.30
CA GLY A 35 -43.02 5.13 8.72
C GLY A 35 -42.58 6.29 7.82
N LYS A 36 -43.30 6.57 6.71
CA LYS A 36 -44.26 7.68 6.52
C LYS A 36 -43.67 9.08 6.80
N GLY A 37 -43.52 9.88 5.73
CA GLY A 37 -43.07 11.28 5.74
C GLY A 37 -44.07 12.28 6.35
N PRO A 38 -43.80 13.59 6.22
CA PRO A 38 -44.52 14.33 5.18
C PRO A 38 -43.71 15.39 4.41
N SER A 39 -44.36 15.83 3.33
CA SER A 39 -44.01 16.80 2.30
C SER A 39 -44.10 18.27 2.73
N SER A 40 -43.27 19.14 2.14
CA SER A 40 -43.61 20.48 1.60
C SER A 40 -42.35 21.06 0.92
N SER A 41 -42.32 22.01 -0.02
CA SER A 41 -43.15 22.49 -1.14
C SER A 41 -42.61 23.90 -1.49
N GLY A 42 -42.12 24.11 -2.73
CA GLY A 42 -41.92 25.44 -3.36
C GLY A 42 -40.59 26.16 -3.03
N LYS A 43 -39.96 26.94 -3.92
CA LYS A 43 -40.29 27.42 -5.27
C LYS A 43 -39.05 28.17 -5.85
N ALA A 44 -38.79 27.98 -7.16
CA ALA A 44 -38.17 28.86 -8.17
C ALA A 44 -36.80 29.61 -7.97
N GLU A 45 -35.96 29.40 -8.98
CA GLU A 45 -34.74 30.07 -9.53
C GLU A 45 -34.86 31.59 -9.84
N PRO A 46 -33.79 32.38 -10.21
CA PRO A 46 -32.71 32.00 -11.17
C PRO A 46 -31.27 32.61 -11.08
N ASN A 47 -30.35 31.92 -11.80
CA ASN A 47 -29.13 32.33 -12.57
C ASN A 47 -28.01 33.16 -11.87
N THR A 48 -26.70 32.86 -12.01
CA THR A 48 -25.92 32.91 -13.27
C THR A 48 -24.48 32.35 -13.06
N ASP A 49 -23.93 31.78 -14.13
CA ASP A 49 -22.51 31.73 -14.54
C ASP A 49 -21.63 30.48 -14.27
N ALA A 50 -20.76 30.23 -15.25
CA ALA A 50 -20.34 28.92 -15.75
C ALA A 50 -18.93 28.44 -15.33
N SER A 51 -18.74 27.12 -15.18
CA SER A 51 -17.53 26.37 -15.62
C SER A 51 -17.65 24.86 -15.37
N PRO A 52 -16.93 24.00 -16.13
CA PRO A 52 -17.31 22.60 -16.33
C PRO A 52 -17.04 21.72 -15.10
N GLN A 53 -18.09 21.13 -14.56
CA GLN A 53 -18.01 20.09 -13.54
C GLN A 53 -17.68 18.74 -14.19
N THR A 54 -16.48 18.22 -13.96
CA THR A 54 -16.19 16.80 -14.11
C THR A 54 -16.77 16.05 -12.91
N ASN A 55 -17.78 15.22 -13.18
CA ASN A 55 -18.43 14.36 -12.21
C ASN A 55 -17.48 13.29 -11.66
N THR A 56 -17.04 13.45 -10.42
CA THR A 56 -16.64 12.31 -9.57
C THR A 56 -17.46 12.38 -8.28
N LYS A 57 -18.38 11.42 -8.14
CA LYS A 57 -19.28 11.24 -7.01
C LYS A 57 -18.45 10.99 -5.74
N LEU A 58 -18.25 12.05 -4.95
CA LEU A 58 -17.68 11.97 -3.61
C LEU A 58 -18.62 11.18 -2.70
N ILE A 59 -18.07 10.17 -2.02
CA ILE A 59 -18.72 9.56 -0.85
C ILE A 59 -18.63 10.59 0.29
N PRO A 60 -19.74 11.05 0.89
CA PRO A 60 -19.69 12.04 1.95
C PRO A 60 -19.48 11.35 3.30
N GLY A 61 -18.38 11.69 3.96
CA GLY A 61 -18.18 11.43 5.38
C GLY A 61 -16.72 11.17 5.73
N ASN A 62 -16.07 12.16 6.36
CA ASN A 62 -14.76 12.13 7.07
C ASN A 62 -13.44 12.43 6.32
N ALA A 63 -13.42 13.21 5.24
CA ALA A 63 -12.16 13.59 4.60
C ALA A 63 -11.59 14.92 5.15
N GLU A 64 -10.82 14.87 6.25
CA GLU A 64 -9.63 15.72 6.31
C GLU A 64 -8.76 15.23 5.14
N THR A 65 -8.68 16.00 4.05
CA THR A 65 -7.81 15.69 2.93
C THR A 65 -6.39 15.59 3.46
N ASN A 66 -5.84 14.38 3.56
CA ASN A 66 -4.47 14.15 3.99
C ASN A 66 -3.54 14.80 2.98
N ALA A 67 -3.14 16.04 3.23
CA ALA A 67 -2.19 16.77 2.42
C ALA A 67 -0.91 15.92 2.32
N GLY A 68 -0.57 15.46 1.11
CA GLY A 68 0.65 14.70 0.85
C GLY A 68 0.47 13.25 0.43
N LEU A 69 -0.72 12.64 0.52
CA LEU A 69 -0.93 11.27 0.00
C LEU A 69 -1.01 11.25 -1.53
N THR A 70 -0.68 10.09 -2.12
CA THR A 70 -0.69 9.87 -3.58
C THR A 70 -1.48 8.59 -3.92
N PRO A 71 -2.82 8.59 -3.77
CA PRO A 71 -3.63 7.37 -3.89
C PRO A 71 -3.56 6.73 -5.29
N ASP A 72 -3.36 7.54 -6.33
CA ASP A 72 -3.25 7.06 -7.71
C ASP A 72 -1.84 6.56 -8.08
N ASN A 73 -0.89 6.59 -7.14
CA ASN A 73 0.49 6.19 -7.40
C ASN A 73 0.61 4.67 -7.57
N GLN A 74 1.62 4.26 -8.33
CA GLN A 74 1.84 2.90 -8.78
C GLN A 74 3.34 2.63 -8.88
N TRP A 75 3.74 1.36 -8.86
CA TRP A 75 5.13 1.01 -9.12
C TRP A 75 5.47 1.25 -10.59
N ALA A 76 6.61 1.91 -10.84
CA ALA A 76 7.09 2.12 -12.19
C ALA A 76 7.38 0.76 -12.85
N PRO A 77 7.02 0.58 -14.13
CA PRO A 77 7.34 -0.65 -14.84
C PRO A 77 8.85 -0.84 -14.86
N CYS A 78 9.31 -2.02 -14.43
CA CYS A 78 10.73 -2.32 -14.41
C CYS A 78 11.27 -2.32 -15.85
N PRO A 79 12.36 -1.60 -16.16
CA PRO A 79 12.96 -1.67 -17.48
C PRO A 79 13.40 -3.11 -17.78
N PRO A 80 13.42 -3.53 -19.07
CA PRO A 80 13.84 -4.87 -19.45
C PRO A 80 15.31 -5.07 -19.06
N SER A 81 15.52 -5.80 -17.97
CA SER A 81 16.83 -6.20 -17.46
C SER A 81 16.94 -7.73 -17.51
N PRO A 82 18.15 -8.32 -17.51
CA PRO A 82 18.30 -9.78 -17.46
C PRO A 82 17.73 -10.40 -16.17
N ALA A 83 17.46 -9.58 -15.14
CA ALA A 83 16.67 -9.92 -13.98
C ALA A 83 15.27 -9.28 -14.09
N ARG A 84 14.20 -10.07 -14.04
CA ARG A 84 12.84 -9.58 -14.27
C ARG A 84 12.11 -9.33 -12.95
N PHE A 85 11.78 -8.07 -12.67
CA PHE A 85 10.60 -7.75 -11.84
C PHE A 85 9.40 -7.83 -12.74
N ILE A 86 8.38 -8.56 -12.32
CA ILE A 86 7.07 -8.42 -12.92
C ILE A 86 6.25 -7.55 -11.98
N THR A 87 6.20 -6.25 -12.30
CA THR A 87 5.00 -5.45 -12.04
C THR A 87 3.95 -6.00 -13.02
N ARG A 88 3.02 -6.83 -12.56
CA ARG A 88 2.07 -7.47 -13.48
C ARG A 88 1.30 -6.39 -14.27
N PRO A 89 1.34 -6.36 -15.62
CA PRO A 89 0.51 -5.44 -16.37
C PRO A 89 -0.91 -6.02 -16.51
N LEU A 90 -1.88 -5.37 -15.85
CA LEU A 90 -3.08 -4.73 -16.44
C LEU A 90 -4.19 -4.51 -15.37
N HIS A 91 -4.11 -5.16 -14.21
CA HIS A 91 -5.10 -4.97 -13.13
C HIS A 91 -4.54 -4.78 -11.71
N GLU A 92 -3.23 -4.94 -11.46
CA GLU A 92 -2.65 -4.87 -10.10
C GLU A 92 -1.28 -4.15 -10.05
N PRO A 93 -1.17 -2.87 -10.44
CA PRO A 93 0.09 -2.10 -10.47
C PRO A 93 0.71 -1.83 -9.09
N LEU A 94 0.08 -2.33 -8.03
CA LEU A 94 0.52 -2.25 -6.64
C LEU A 94 1.35 -3.46 -6.22
N ILE A 95 1.35 -4.54 -7.01
CA ILE A 95 2.06 -5.78 -6.69
C ILE A 95 3.42 -5.83 -7.36
N VAL A 96 4.45 -6.13 -6.56
CA VAL A 96 5.82 -6.37 -7.03
C VAL A 96 6.21 -7.80 -6.67
N GLN A 97 6.68 -8.55 -7.66
CA GLN A 97 7.24 -9.89 -7.49
C GLN A 97 8.59 -9.98 -8.19
N PHE A 98 9.61 -10.48 -7.49
CA PHE A 98 10.88 -10.87 -8.12
C PHE A 98 10.75 -12.30 -8.63
N ILE A 99 11.12 -12.60 -9.88
CA ILE A 99 10.82 -13.92 -10.47
C ILE A 99 12.07 -14.66 -10.93
N GLU A 100 13.11 -13.99 -11.43
CA GLU A 100 14.33 -14.64 -11.93
C GLU A 100 15.56 -13.71 -11.87
N GLY A 101 16.73 -14.27 -11.55
CA GLY A 101 18.03 -13.59 -11.59
C GLY A 101 18.98 -13.96 -10.44
N GLN A 102 20.18 -13.38 -10.44
CA GLN A 102 21.11 -13.49 -9.29
C GLN A 102 20.51 -12.82 -8.03
N LEU A 103 20.90 -13.30 -6.84
CA LEU A 103 20.51 -12.79 -5.51
C LEU A 103 21.06 -11.38 -5.21
N VAL A 104 20.67 -10.42 -6.03
CA VAL A 104 21.07 -9.01 -5.93
C VAL A 104 19.86 -8.22 -5.48
N ASN A 105 20.07 -7.27 -4.56
CA ASN A 105 19.01 -6.34 -4.18
C ASN A 105 18.56 -5.55 -5.40
N ARG A 106 17.26 -5.41 -5.54
CA ARG A 106 16.68 -4.74 -6.70
C ARG A 106 15.56 -3.84 -6.22
N THR A 107 15.73 -2.57 -6.55
CA THR A 107 14.87 -1.50 -6.08
C THR A 107 13.89 -1.10 -7.18
N VAL A 108 12.61 -1.06 -6.83
CA VAL A 108 11.53 -0.53 -7.67
C VAL A 108 11.09 0.80 -7.08
N LEU A 109 10.90 1.80 -7.95
CA LEU A 109 10.44 3.14 -7.59
C LEU A 109 8.97 3.30 -7.99
N ALA A 110 8.24 4.14 -7.28
CA ALA A 110 6.91 4.54 -7.72
C ALA A 110 7.00 5.54 -8.90
N VAL A 111 5.92 5.66 -9.68
CA VAL A 111 5.83 6.58 -10.83
C VAL A 111 5.83 8.03 -10.38
N GLY A 112 5.01 8.34 -9.37
CA GLY A 112 4.85 9.69 -8.83
C GLY A 112 5.85 9.98 -7.71
N PRO A 113 6.48 11.18 -7.70
CA PRO A 113 7.30 11.62 -6.57
C PRO A 113 6.43 12.02 -5.38
N ILE A 114 7.06 12.19 -4.23
CA ILE A 114 6.46 12.80 -3.04
C ILE A 114 6.05 14.25 -3.39
N PRO A 115 4.82 14.67 -3.07
CA PRO A 115 4.38 16.04 -3.31
C PRO A 115 5.27 17.08 -2.62
N LYS A 116 5.62 18.16 -3.33
CA LYS A 116 6.43 19.28 -2.82
C LYS A 116 5.59 20.30 -2.05
N ILE A 117 4.85 19.82 -1.05
CA ILE A 117 4.07 20.66 -0.14
C ILE A 117 4.80 20.80 1.20
N ASN A 118 4.60 21.92 1.88
CA ASN A 118 5.37 22.27 3.09
C ASN A 118 4.80 21.68 4.39
N SER A 119 3.62 21.07 4.34
CA SER A 119 2.94 20.50 5.50
C SER A 119 2.08 19.31 5.09
N GLY A 120 1.80 18.43 6.05
CA GLY A 120 1.08 17.17 5.83
C GLY A 120 1.97 15.94 5.99
N ILE A 121 1.39 14.78 5.73
CA ILE A 121 2.02 13.48 5.91
C ILE A 121 1.99 12.75 4.58
N PHE A 122 3.17 12.45 4.04
CA PHE A 122 3.31 11.44 3.00
C PHE A 122 3.47 10.09 3.68
N PHE A 123 2.70 9.07 3.27
CA PHE A 123 2.79 7.72 3.82
C PHE A 123 2.38 6.68 2.78
N PHE A 124 3.07 5.55 2.79
CA PHE A 124 2.67 4.34 2.08
C PHE A 124 3.06 3.12 2.91
N GLU A 125 2.33 2.03 2.72
CA GLU A 125 2.65 0.75 3.35
C GLU A 125 2.70 -0.37 2.31
N VAL A 126 3.40 -1.45 2.66
CA VAL A 126 3.49 -2.66 1.85
C VAL A 126 3.16 -3.87 2.70
N GLU A 127 2.33 -4.76 2.15
CA GLU A 127 1.97 -6.04 2.74
C GLU A 127 2.79 -7.15 2.10
N ILE A 128 3.36 -8.02 2.93
CA ILE A 128 4.15 -9.17 2.49
C ILE A 128 3.20 -10.30 2.09
N LEU A 129 3.17 -10.65 0.81
CA LEU A 129 2.27 -11.67 0.24
C LEU A 129 2.89 -13.07 0.14
N ALA A 130 4.22 -13.17 0.24
CA ALA A 130 4.92 -14.44 0.19
C ALA A 130 6.13 -14.39 1.14
N LYS A 131 6.50 -15.55 1.69
CA LYS A 131 7.58 -15.66 2.68
C LYS A 131 8.84 -15.03 2.10
N GLY A 132 9.17 -13.89 2.68
CA GLY A 132 10.19 -13.01 2.14
C GLY A 132 11.49 -13.10 2.93
N SER A 133 12.56 -12.65 2.31
CA SER A 133 13.82 -12.43 2.99
C SER A 133 13.86 -11.10 3.73
N ILE A 134 14.92 -10.32 3.50
CA ILE A 134 15.03 -8.95 3.97
C ILE A 134 14.38 -8.06 2.91
N VAL A 135 13.30 -7.39 3.28
CA VAL A 135 12.65 -6.36 2.48
C VAL A 135 13.18 -5.01 2.92
N SER A 136 13.52 -4.13 1.98
CA SER A 136 13.86 -2.75 2.31
C SER A 136 12.80 -1.80 1.76
N ILE A 137 12.41 -0.80 2.55
CA ILE A 137 11.42 0.22 2.14
C ILE A 137 11.97 1.60 2.45
N GLY A 138 11.62 2.58 1.62
CA GLY A 138 11.94 3.97 1.90
C GLY A 138 11.77 4.90 0.72
N LEU A 139 12.69 5.86 0.59
CA LEU A 139 12.63 6.95 -0.38
C LEU A 139 13.92 6.98 -1.23
N CYS A 140 13.78 7.16 -2.54
CA CYS A 140 14.87 7.13 -3.50
C CYS A 140 14.83 8.32 -4.47
N THR A 141 16.01 8.75 -4.92
CA THR A 141 16.21 9.63 -6.08
C THR A 141 17.14 8.92 -7.08
N ASP A 142 17.44 9.59 -8.19
CA ASP A 142 18.49 9.20 -9.13
C ASP A 142 19.89 9.06 -8.50
N LYS A 143 20.16 9.81 -7.42
CA LYS A 143 21.49 9.92 -6.78
C LYS A 143 21.55 9.35 -5.37
N LYS A 144 20.42 9.24 -4.67
CA LYS A 144 20.38 8.91 -3.23
C LYS A 144 19.28 7.89 -2.94
N GLN A 145 19.51 7.04 -1.94
CA GLN A 145 18.53 6.10 -1.45
C GLN A 145 18.54 6.07 0.08
N PHE A 146 17.36 6.19 0.68
CA PHE A 146 17.14 6.02 2.10
C PHE A 146 16.20 4.85 2.29
N LEU A 147 16.78 3.69 2.59
CA LEU A 147 16.06 2.43 2.74
C LEU A 147 16.27 1.89 4.15
N LEU A 148 15.18 1.56 4.84
CA LEU A 148 15.21 0.79 6.08
C LEU A 148 14.95 -0.68 5.76
N LYS A 149 15.78 -1.56 6.32
CA LYS A 149 15.70 -3.02 6.13
C LYS A 149 14.82 -3.65 7.21
N PHE A 150 13.96 -4.54 6.77
CA PHE A 150 13.05 -5.35 7.59
C PHE A 150 13.30 -6.81 7.24
N GLY A 151 13.58 -7.67 8.23
CA GLY A 151 13.63 -9.08 7.93
C GLY A 151 14.15 -10.00 9.04
N PRO A 152 13.88 -11.31 8.91
CA PRO A 152 13.01 -11.90 7.89
C PRO A 152 11.53 -11.56 8.14
N ALA A 153 10.83 -11.12 7.10
CA ALA A 153 9.43 -10.72 7.21
C ALA A 153 8.50 -11.92 7.00
N SER A 154 7.41 -11.97 7.78
CA SER A 154 6.38 -13.00 7.69
C SER A 154 5.30 -12.62 6.68
N ILE A 155 4.63 -13.62 6.11
CA ILE A 155 3.44 -13.37 5.29
C ILE A 155 2.39 -12.65 6.14
N GLY A 156 1.83 -11.57 5.60
CA GLY A 156 0.87 -10.71 6.27
C GLY A 156 1.50 -9.56 7.09
N ASP A 157 2.83 -9.53 7.25
CA ASP A 157 3.49 -8.37 7.83
C ASP A 157 3.22 -7.13 6.97
N VAL A 158 2.95 -6.01 7.64
CA VAL A 158 2.73 -4.72 6.98
C VAL A 158 3.75 -3.71 7.45
N ILE A 159 4.52 -3.22 6.48
CA ILE A 159 5.64 -2.33 6.70
C ILE A 159 5.30 -0.98 6.08
N GLY A 160 5.39 0.09 6.85
CA GLY A 160 5.10 1.46 6.40
C GLY A 160 6.33 2.34 6.37
N CYS A 161 6.33 3.29 5.43
CA CYS A 161 7.29 4.39 5.37
C CYS A 161 6.53 5.71 5.27
N GLY A 162 6.88 6.64 6.14
CA GLY A 162 6.26 7.94 6.22
C GLY A 162 7.26 9.08 6.31
N LEU A 163 6.79 10.24 5.88
CA LEU A 163 7.50 11.50 5.95
C LEU A 163 6.54 12.57 6.50
N ASN A 164 6.89 13.14 7.65
CA ASN A 164 6.26 14.35 8.13
C ASN A 164 6.89 15.55 7.41
N LEU A 165 6.12 16.20 6.53
CA LEU A 165 6.63 17.24 5.63
C LEU A 165 6.92 18.56 6.38
N ALA A 166 6.17 18.84 7.44
CA ALA A 166 6.39 20.03 8.27
C ALA A 166 7.66 19.88 9.14
N LYS A 167 7.80 18.74 9.81
CA LYS A 167 8.96 18.42 10.68
C LYS A 167 10.18 17.99 9.89
N LYS A 168 10.01 17.61 8.61
CA LYS A 168 11.04 17.03 7.73
C LYS A 168 11.69 15.79 8.38
N THR A 169 10.87 14.91 8.94
CA THR A 169 11.33 13.68 9.61
C THR A 169 10.72 12.44 8.97
N LYS A 170 11.55 11.42 8.77
CA LYS A 170 11.10 10.08 8.34
C LYS A 170 10.67 9.28 9.56
N PHE A 171 9.65 8.45 9.37
CA PHE A 171 9.26 7.42 10.31
C PHE A 171 8.91 6.13 9.56
N TYR A 172 8.93 5.02 10.28
CA TYR A 172 8.60 3.71 9.75
C TYR A 172 7.66 2.98 10.70
N THR A 173 6.93 2.02 10.15
CA THR A 173 5.98 1.22 10.93
C THR A 173 6.13 -0.25 10.60
N LEU A 174 5.86 -1.10 11.59
CA LEU A 174 5.69 -2.54 11.40
C LEU A 174 4.41 -2.96 12.12
N ASN A 175 3.50 -3.63 11.42
CA ASN A 175 2.27 -4.20 11.98
C ASN A 175 1.50 -3.20 12.86
N LYS A 176 1.17 -2.04 12.28
CA LYS A 176 0.42 -0.94 12.90
C LYS A 176 1.15 -0.21 14.04
N ARG A 177 2.40 -0.56 14.34
CA ARG A 177 3.22 0.10 15.37
C ARG A 177 4.28 0.98 14.72
N ARG A 178 4.42 2.21 15.21
CA ARG A 178 5.52 3.10 14.86
C ARG A 178 6.80 2.54 15.47
N LEU A 179 7.87 2.50 14.68
CA LEU A 179 9.19 2.16 15.20
C LEU A 179 9.78 3.35 15.95
N GLU A 180 10.54 3.08 17.02
CA GLU A 180 11.31 4.09 17.75
C GLU A 180 12.59 4.46 16.99
N PHE A 181 12.41 4.82 15.72
CA PHE A 181 13.46 5.27 14.83
C PHE A 181 12.95 6.52 14.14
N THR A 182 13.59 7.66 14.42
CA THR A 182 13.31 8.91 13.73
C THR A 182 14.62 9.43 13.16
N ASP A 183 14.68 9.50 11.85
CA ASP A 183 15.84 10.02 11.14
C ASP A 183 15.44 11.34 10.47
N SER A 184 16.32 12.34 10.60
CA SER A 184 16.13 13.64 9.97
C SER A 184 16.13 13.46 8.45
N PHE A 185 15.17 14.08 7.78
CA PHE A 185 15.07 14.06 6.34
C PHE A 185 15.40 15.45 5.79
N VAL A 186 16.70 15.73 5.74
CA VAL A 186 17.20 16.91 5.03
C VAL A 186 17.25 16.58 3.55
N HIS A 187 16.34 17.18 2.79
CA HIS A 187 16.32 17.07 1.34
C HIS A 187 16.43 18.46 0.68
N SER A 188 17.04 18.49 -0.50
CA SER A 188 16.99 19.66 -1.37
C SER A 188 15.61 19.75 -2.00
N ALA A 189 15.03 20.94 -2.06
CA ALA A 189 13.77 21.19 -2.78
C ALA A 189 13.87 20.88 -4.28
N ALA A 190 15.09 20.81 -4.83
CA ALA A 190 15.33 20.48 -6.23
C ALA A 190 15.10 18.99 -6.53
N ASP A 191 15.35 18.09 -5.55
CA ASP A 191 15.31 16.66 -5.79
C ASP A 191 13.86 16.13 -5.78
N ASN A 192 13.53 15.27 -6.73
CA ASN A 192 12.29 14.51 -6.72
C ASN A 192 12.54 13.17 -6.02
N TRP A 193 11.94 13.01 -4.84
CA TRP A 193 12.00 11.76 -4.08
C TRP A 193 10.83 10.87 -4.44
N TYR A 194 11.09 9.59 -4.65
CA TYR A 194 10.09 8.60 -5.00
C TYR A 194 10.02 7.54 -3.90
N PRO A 195 8.83 7.06 -3.55
CA PRO A 195 8.67 5.83 -2.79
C PRO A 195 9.44 4.70 -3.47
N CYS A 196 10.15 3.90 -2.70
CA CYS A 196 10.88 2.76 -3.23
C CYS A 196 10.91 1.57 -2.28
N VAL A 197 11.02 0.40 -2.89
CA VAL A 197 11.11 -0.90 -2.22
C VAL A 197 12.21 -1.71 -2.86
N SER A 198 13.00 -2.40 -2.04
CA SER A 198 14.07 -3.27 -2.50
C SER A 198 13.82 -4.69 -2.02
N LEU A 199 13.76 -5.63 -2.97
CA LEU A 199 13.57 -7.05 -2.75
C LEU A 199 14.83 -7.82 -3.17
N LYS A 200 15.05 -9.00 -2.58
CA LYS A 200 16.28 -9.79 -2.80
C LYS A 200 16.00 -11.20 -3.31
N ASN A 201 14.96 -11.85 -2.82
CA ASN A 201 14.68 -13.25 -3.10
C ASN A 201 13.57 -13.43 -4.12
N ILE A 202 13.70 -14.45 -4.98
CA ILE A 202 12.77 -14.77 -6.08
C ILE A 202 11.36 -15.15 -5.56
N THR A 203 11.22 -15.42 -4.27
CA THR A 203 9.91 -15.67 -3.65
C THR A 203 9.32 -14.42 -3.00
N ASP A 204 10.04 -13.30 -2.99
CA ASP A 204 9.54 -12.06 -2.39
C ASP A 204 8.40 -11.51 -3.24
N LYS A 205 7.25 -11.32 -2.60
CA LYS A 205 6.07 -10.70 -3.21
C LYS A 205 5.46 -9.73 -2.21
N ILE A 206 5.16 -8.52 -2.67
CA ILE A 206 4.52 -7.48 -1.87
C ILE A 206 3.35 -6.82 -2.61
N GLU A 207 2.42 -6.25 -1.88
CA GLU A 207 1.40 -5.32 -2.38
C GLU A 207 1.56 -3.97 -1.67
N ALA A 208 1.60 -2.88 -2.43
CA ALA A 208 1.65 -1.54 -1.88
C ALA A 208 0.26 -0.91 -1.71
N ASN A 209 0.14 -0.05 -0.70
CA ASN A 209 -0.96 0.88 -0.53
C ASN A 209 -0.37 2.29 -0.43
N PHE A 210 -0.63 3.13 -1.43
CA PHE A 210 -0.23 4.55 -1.46
C PHE A 210 -1.34 5.49 -0.93
N GLY A 211 -2.39 4.93 -0.34
CA GLY A 211 -3.57 5.64 0.15
C GLY A 211 -4.85 5.38 -0.66
N SER A 212 -4.84 4.43 -1.60
CA SER A 212 -6.06 4.00 -2.32
C SER A 212 -6.98 3.14 -1.45
N LYS A 213 -6.45 2.56 -0.37
CA LYS A 213 -7.19 1.83 0.66
C LYS A 213 -6.86 2.46 2.03
N GLU A 214 -7.70 2.24 3.03
CA GLU A 214 -7.38 2.63 4.41
C GLU A 214 -6.07 1.97 4.86
N PHE A 215 -5.20 2.73 5.51
CA PHE A 215 -3.93 2.22 6.03
C PHE A 215 -4.16 1.36 7.27
N LYS A 216 -3.35 0.29 7.44
CA LYS A 216 -3.37 -0.48 8.70
C LYS A 216 -2.80 0.35 9.86
N PHE A 217 -1.86 1.26 9.59
CA PHE A 217 -1.34 2.21 10.58
C PHE A 217 -2.23 3.45 10.75
N ASN A 218 -2.46 3.87 11.99
CA ASN A 218 -3.22 5.08 12.29
C ASN A 218 -2.33 6.34 12.25
N LEU A 219 -2.51 7.15 11.21
CA LEU A 219 -1.75 8.39 10.98
C LEU A 219 -2.13 9.56 11.90
N ALA A 220 -3.22 9.47 12.67
CA ALA A 220 -3.72 10.61 13.46
C ALA A 220 -2.69 11.18 14.44
N ASN A 221 -1.83 10.33 15.00
CA ASN A 221 -0.79 10.75 15.94
C ASN A 221 0.40 11.45 15.26
N GLU A 222 0.61 11.27 13.96
CA GLU A 222 1.72 11.89 13.23
C GLU A 222 1.40 13.33 12.78
N ARG A 223 0.13 13.74 12.84
CA ARG A 223 -0.35 15.08 12.45
C ARG A 223 -0.17 16.15 13.53
N LYS A 224 0.16 15.74 14.76
CA LYS A 224 0.44 16.62 15.90
C LYS A 224 1.87 17.16 15.81
#